data_AF-A0A964Z6L9-F1
#
_entry.id   AF-A0A964Z6L9-F1
#
_cell.length_a   1.000
_cell.length_b   1.000
_cell.length_c   1.000
_cell.angle_alpha   90.00
_cell.angle_beta   90.00
_cell.angle_gamma   90.00
#
_symmetry.space_group_name_H-M   'P 1'
#
loop_
_entity.id
_entity.type
_entity.pdbx_description
1 polymer ?
#
loop_
_entity_poly.entity_id
_entity_poly.type
_entity_poly.pdbx_seq_one_letter_code
_entity_poly.pdbx_strand_id
1 'polypeptide(L)'
;MRQEDLPESQTMSRLIPLFFLASLLAWLLPPSPRPVWVRGHAPPGATVRVKNTHHVSIADAHGRFTLPQGERFTASLAGHFITGASGHASIRLTLKALPKHDDADYQWAAPAECASCHQTIYNEWSGGAHSGSATSAGFRRYYRRVIDEKPDGAGVCTSCHAPGLRDDDLAFFDLRRAEGPLSGVHCDYCHKVHDLNAGDIGLTHGRFLLKLLRPSKGQLFFGPRDDADRGDDAYSPLHRDSRYCAACHEGNVFGIPVYTTYSEWLDSPAGRAGMGCQECHNKAGHTFSTGTPGLELEVGFTHTTSGTFAEVRLTPSKVGHRLPTGFVERRLVMTLEAGDYREETTFARRVTQPFWHGEAGADTRLRPGEPFVKRVRLPSGVPSLRVLITRYRYQTQPDDGQVILDRKWSR
;
A
#
# COMPACT_ATOMS: atom_id res chain seq x y z
N MET A 1 23.32 -86.76 14.23
CA MET A 1 23.45 -87.00 12.77
C MET A 1 22.88 -85.80 12.06
N ARG A 2 23.60 -84.96 11.29
CA ARG A 2 25.05 -84.80 10.95
C ARG A 2 25.33 -83.26 11.03
N GLN A 3 26.51 -82.70 11.34
CA GLN A 3 27.67 -82.50 10.43
C GLN A 3 27.22 -82.05 9.01
N GLU A 4 27.65 -80.94 8.37
CA GLU A 4 28.68 -79.87 8.55
C GLU A 4 28.21 -78.61 7.75
N ASP A 5 28.83 -77.42 7.64
CA ASP A 5 30.17 -76.89 8.01
C ASP A 5 30.23 -75.34 8.18
N LEU A 6 31.44 -74.77 8.35
CA LEU A 6 31.89 -73.36 8.18
C LEU A 6 33.19 -73.35 7.32
N PRO A 7 33.86 -72.21 6.97
CA PRO A 7 33.46 -70.81 6.74
C PRO A 7 34.03 -70.17 5.43
N GLU A 8 33.54 -68.99 5.04
CA GLU A 8 34.25 -67.94 4.23
C GLU A 8 33.53 -66.60 4.46
N SER A 9 34.12 -65.39 4.39
CA SER A 9 35.52 -64.93 4.37
C SER A 9 35.58 -63.50 4.95
N GLN A 10 36.75 -62.97 5.29
CA GLN A 10 36.90 -61.65 5.93
C GLN A 10 36.91 -60.48 4.94
N THR A 11 36.34 -59.33 5.32
CA THR A 11 36.83 -58.00 4.86
C THR A 11 36.58 -56.93 5.93
N MET A 12 37.65 -56.39 6.53
CA MET A 12 37.55 -55.24 7.43
C MET A 12 37.43 -53.94 6.63
N SER A 13 36.30 -53.25 6.76
CA SER A 13 36.14 -51.90 6.21
C SER A 13 36.91 -50.87 7.04
N ARG A 14 37.82 -50.12 6.41
CA ARG A 14 38.61 -49.07 7.07
C ARG A 14 37.82 -47.77 7.14
N LEU A 15 37.39 -47.38 8.34
CA LEU A 15 36.88 -46.03 8.62
C LEU A 15 38.03 -45.02 8.57
N ILE A 16 38.10 -44.22 7.50
CA ILE A 16 38.98 -43.05 7.39
C ILE A 16 38.26 -41.86 8.05
N PRO A 17 38.90 -41.09 8.96
CA PRO A 17 38.24 -39.98 9.63
C PRO A 17 37.97 -38.81 8.67
N LEU A 18 36.69 -38.46 8.53
CA LEU A 18 36.16 -37.41 7.64
C LEU A 18 36.76 -35.99 7.82
N PHE A 19 37.50 -35.74 8.90
CA PHE A 19 38.08 -34.44 9.21
C PHE A 19 39.19 -33.95 8.26
N PHE A 20 39.88 -34.85 7.54
CA PHE A 20 40.97 -34.43 6.63
C PHE A 20 40.52 -34.03 5.22
N LEU A 21 39.35 -34.49 4.73
CA LEU A 21 38.89 -34.14 3.38
C LEU A 21 38.33 -32.69 3.28
N ALA A 22 37.72 -32.18 4.35
CA ALA A 22 37.15 -30.83 4.36
C ALA A 22 38.21 -29.73 4.14
N SER A 23 39.41 -29.94 4.71
CA SER A 23 40.52 -28.98 4.65
C SER A 23 41.19 -28.90 3.26
N LEU A 24 41.18 -29.99 2.49
CA LEU A 24 41.80 -30.08 1.17
C LEU A 24 40.90 -29.54 0.04
N LEU A 25 39.57 -29.68 0.14
CA LEU A 25 38.66 -29.09 -0.85
C LEU A 25 38.66 -27.55 -0.82
N ALA A 26 38.94 -26.92 0.32
CA ALA A 26 39.03 -25.46 0.45
C ALA A 26 40.18 -24.84 -0.38
N TRP A 27 41.21 -25.62 -0.72
CA TRP A 27 42.37 -25.18 -1.53
C TRP A 27 42.21 -25.44 -3.04
N LEU A 28 41.19 -26.20 -3.45
CA LEU A 28 40.92 -26.52 -4.87
C LEU A 28 39.86 -25.63 -5.50
N LEU A 29 39.17 -24.80 -4.73
CA LEU A 29 38.34 -23.73 -5.26
C LEU A 29 39.27 -22.58 -5.72
N PRO A 30 39.19 -22.14 -6.99
CA PRO A 30 39.93 -20.96 -7.42
C PRO A 30 39.51 -19.77 -6.56
N PRO A 31 40.44 -18.87 -6.18
CA PRO A 31 40.10 -17.70 -5.40
C PRO A 31 39.03 -16.91 -6.15
N SER A 32 37.92 -16.59 -5.46
CA SER A 32 36.85 -15.78 -6.04
C SER A 32 37.47 -14.52 -6.65
N PRO A 33 37.16 -14.18 -7.92
CA PRO A 33 37.80 -13.05 -8.58
C PRO A 33 37.60 -11.81 -7.72
N ARG A 34 38.71 -11.17 -7.32
CA ARG A 34 38.65 -9.98 -6.46
C ARG A 34 37.75 -8.95 -7.16
N PRO A 35 36.74 -8.38 -6.47
CA PRO A 35 35.86 -7.40 -7.08
C PRO A 35 36.70 -6.25 -7.63
N VAL A 36 36.55 -5.97 -8.92
CA VAL A 36 37.16 -4.80 -9.55
C VAL A 36 36.43 -3.57 -9.00
N TRP A 37 37.16 -2.65 -8.39
CA TRP A 37 36.59 -1.46 -7.78
C TRP A 37 36.71 -0.27 -8.73
N VAL A 38 35.57 0.36 -9.04
CA VAL A 38 35.49 1.63 -9.76
C VAL A 38 35.52 2.76 -8.74
N ARG A 39 36.42 3.72 -8.96
CA ARG A 39 36.48 4.98 -8.20
C ARG A 39 35.77 6.06 -8.99
N GLY A 40 35.24 7.06 -8.30
CA GLY A 40 34.62 8.18 -8.99
C GLY A 40 34.39 9.41 -8.13
N HIS A 41 33.86 10.44 -8.79
CA HIS A 41 33.44 11.68 -8.16
C HIS A 41 31.97 11.97 -8.44
N ALA A 42 31.23 12.33 -7.40
CA ALA A 42 29.89 12.90 -7.41
C ALA A 42 29.87 14.10 -6.44
N PRO A 43 28.81 14.94 -6.40
CA PRO A 43 28.64 15.94 -5.35
C PRO A 43 28.71 15.31 -3.95
N PRO A 44 29.37 15.97 -2.95
CA PRO A 44 29.44 15.47 -1.58
C PRO A 44 28.07 15.11 -1.00
N GLY A 45 27.99 13.98 -0.30
CA GLY A 45 26.75 13.47 0.29
C GLY A 45 25.77 12.82 -0.70
N ALA A 46 26.07 12.80 -2.02
CA ALA A 46 25.23 12.09 -2.98
C ALA A 46 25.27 10.56 -2.75
N THR A 47 24.11 9.92 -2.82
CA THR A 47 23.98 8.46 -2.83
C THR A 47 24.31 7.97 -4.23
N VAL A 48 25.36 7.16 -4.37
CA VAL A 48 25.83 6.58 -5.63
C VAL A 48 25.54 5.08 -5.64
N ARG A 49 24.90 4.57 -6.69
CA ARG A 49 24.49 3.16 -6.83
C ARG A 49 24.95 2.57 -8.16
N VAL A 50 25.41 1.32 -8.16
CA VAL A 50 25.46 0.50 -9.38
C VAL A 50 24.03 0.10 -9.73
N LYS A 51 23.50 0.63 -10.84
CA LYS A 51 22.07 0.62 -11.17
C LYS A 51 21.46 -0.78 -11.07
N ASN A 52 20.24 -0.89 -10.54
CA ASN A 52 19.52 -2.16 -10.30
C ASN A 52 20.21 -3.13 -9.31
N THR A 53 21.16 -2.67 -8.49
CA THR A 53 21.83 -3.52 -7.48
C THR A 53 21.77 -2.93 -6.07
N HIS A 54 22.10 -3.75 -5.07
CA HIS A 54 22.28 -3.31 -3.69
C HIS A 54 23.64 -2.61 -3.43
N HIS A 55 24.53 -2.52 -4.42
CA HIS A 55 25.83 -1.87 -4.25
C HIS A 55 25.67 -0.35 -4.27
N VAL A 56 25.80 0.25 -3.09
CA VAL A 56 25.60 1.67 -2.83
C VAL A 56 26.74 2.24 -1.97
N SER A 57 27.11 3.49 -2.24
CA SER A 57 28.10 4.27 -1.49
C SER A 57 27.58 5.70 -1.36
N ILE A 58 27.94 6.40 -0.28
CA ILE A 58 27.75 7.86 -0.20
C ILE A 58 29.07 8.51 -0.65
N ALA A 59 28.98 9.61 -1.39
CA ALA A 59 30.15 10.39 -1.78
C ALA A 59 30.71 11.20 -0.58
N ASP A 60 32.01 11.14 -0.35
CA ASP A 60 32.68 11.81 0.78
C ASP A 60 32.67 13.35 0.67
N ALA A 61 33.27 14.05 1.65
CA ALA A 61 33.37 15.51 1.66
C ALA A 61 34.13 16.10 0.44
N HIS A 62 34.94 15.29 -0.26
CA HIS A 62 35.65 15.63 -1.49
C HIS A 62 34.93 15.08 -2.74
N GLY A 63 33.71 14.58 -2.57
CA GLY A 63 32.88 13.98 -3.61
C GLY A 63 33.30 12.58 -4.04
N ARG A 64 34.28 11.95 -3.37
CA ARG A 64 34.83 10.65 -3.79
C ARG A 64 33.92 9.51 -3.36
N PHE A 65 33.77 8.51 -4.24
CA PHE A 65 33.12 7.24 -3.90
C PHE A 65 33.91 6.05 -4.44
N THR A 66 33.59 4.84 -3.97
CA THR A 66 34.15 3.60 -4.50
C THR A 66 33.07 2.51 -4.46
N LEU A 67 32.87 1.82 -5.59
CA LEU A 67 31.85 0.81 -5.80
C LEU A 67 32.43 -0.36 -6.62
N PRO A 68 31.86 -1.57 -6.56
CA PRO A 68 32.24 -2.62 -7.50
C PRO A 68 31.92 -2.20 -8.94
N GLN A 69 32.63 -2.79 -9.90
CA GLN A 69 32.40 -2.57 -11.32
C GLN A 69 30.97 -2.93 -11.71
N GLY A 70 30.39 -2.11 -12.57
CA GLY A 70 29.09 -2.34 -13.21
C GLY A 70 29.00 -1.59 -14.53
N GLU A 71 27.90 -1.80 -15.25
CA GLU A 71 27.66 -1.19 -16.56
C GLU A 71 27.24 0.28 -16.46
N ARG A 72 26.54 0.63 -15.37
CA ARG A 72 25.95 1.95 -15.17
C ARG A 72 25.90 2.33 -13.70
N PHE A 73 26.38 3.53 -13.41
CA PHE A 73 26.40 4.15 -12.09
C PHE A 73 25.39 5.29 -12.10
N THR A 74 24.64 5.42 -11.02
CA THR A 74 23.67 6.50 -10.81
C THR A 74 24.04 7.27 -9.57
N ALA A 75 23.69 8.56 -9.51
CA ALA A 75 23.79 9.35 -8.30
C ALA A 75 22.51 10.15 -8.08
N SER A 76 22.07 10.18 -6.82
CA SER A 76 20.93 10.97 -6.33
C SER A 76 21.37 11.84 -5.15
N LEU A 77 20.75 13.01 -5.04
CA LEU A 77 20.92 13.94 -3.92
C LEU A 77 19.61 14.70 -3.74
N ALA A 78 19.25 15.04 -2.51
CA ALA A 78 18.08 15.86 -2.24
C ALA A 78 18.17 17.21 -3.00
N GLY A 79 17.05 17.69 -3.53
CA GLY A 79 17.03 18.92 -4.33
C GLY A 79 17.63 18.79 -5.74
N HIS A 80 17.93 17.59 -6.23
CA HIS A 80 18.54 17.36 -7.54
C HIS A 80 17.83 16.25 -8.35
N PHE A 81 17.94 16.35 -9.68
CA PHE A 81 17.61 15.26 -10.61
C PHE A 81 18.62 14.11 -10.45
N ILE A 82 18.15 12.87 -10.55
CA ILE A 82 18.98 11.68 -10.60
C ILE A 82 19.77 11.68 -11.92
N THR A 83 21.07 11.45 -11.83
CA THR A 83 21.99 11.40 -12.97
C THR A 83 22.60 10.01 -13.10
N GLY A 84 23.08 9.65 -14.29
CA GLY A 84 23.77 8.38 -14.48
C GLY A 84 24.76 8.35 -15.63
N ALA A 85 25.84 7.58 -15.45
CA ALA A 85 26.95 7.44 -16.37
C ALA A 85 27.38 5.97 -16.48
N SER A 86 27.86 5.60 -17.66
CA SER A 86 28.47 4.29 -17.93
C SER A 86 29.99 4.41 -18.02
N GLY A 87 30.71 3.36 -17.62
CA GLY A 87 32.17 3.31 -17.65
C GLY A 87 32.74 2.29 -16.67
N HIS A 88 34.05 2.01 -16.79
CA HIS A 88 34.68 0.85 -16.12
C HIS A 88 35.93 1.16 -15.28
N ALA A 89 36.37 2.42 -15.19
CA ALA A 89 37.61 2.77 -14.48
C ALA A 89 37.46 3.99 -13.56
N SER A 90 37.07 5.14 -14.12
CA SER A 90 36.84 6.39 -13.39
C SER A 90 35.53 7.01 -13.82
N ILE A 91 34.61 7.22 -12.88
CA ILE A 91 33.27 7.76 -13.13
C ILE A 91 33.17 9.19 -12.58
N ARG A 92 32.59 10.11 -13.35
CA ARG A 92 32.19 11.45 -12.87
C ARG A 92 30.70 11.63 -13.08
N LEU A 93 29.97 11.88 -11.99
CA LEU A 93 28.54 12.12 -11.98
C LEU A 93 28.32 13.59 -11.60
N THR A 94 27.51 14.30 -12.39
CA THR A 94 27.11 15.68 -12.13
C THR A 94 25.60 15.74 -12.07
N LEU A 95 25.07 16.31 -10.98
CA LEU A 95 23.64 16.43 -10.75
C LEU A 95 23.15 17.83 -11.10
N LYS A 96 22.02 17.90 -11.78
CA LYS A 96 21.28 19.15 -12.07
C LYS A 96 20.36 19.43 -10.88
N ALA A 97 20.34 20.67 -10.39
CA ALA A 97 19.40 21.07 -9.35
C ALA A 97 17.95 21.07 -9.88
N LEU A 98 16.99 20.79 -8.99
CA LEU A 98 15.57 20.91 -9.28
C LEU A 98 15.16 22.39 -9.42
N PRO A 99 13.97 22.70 -9.99
CA PRO A 99 13.39 24.03 -9.95
C PRO A 99 13.30 24.55 -8.50
N LYS A 100 13.46 25.86 -8.31
CA LYS A 100 13.33 26.50 -6.97
C LYS A 100 11.89 26.81 -6.57
N HIS A 101 10.98 26.82 -7.53
CA HIS A 101 9.59 27.22 -7.40
C HIS A 101 8.71 26.28 -8.23
N ASP A 102 7.49 26.04 -7.73
CA ASP A 102 6.42 25.33 -8.43
C ASP A 102 5.85 26.24 -9.55
N ASP A 103 5.58 25.67 -10.72
CA ASP A 103 4.88 26.37 -11.80
C ASP A 103 3.38 26.04 -11.76
N ALA A 104 2.56 27.03 -11.40
CA ALA A 104 1.11 26.89 -11.32
C ALA A 104 0.43 26.70 -12.68
N ASP A 105 1.05 27.15 -13.78
CA ASP A 105 0.52 27.04 -15.14
C ASP A 105 1.02 25.81 -15.90
N TYR A 106 1.77 24.93 -15.23
CA TYR A 106 2.16 23.63 -15.75
C TYR A 106 0.94 22.81 -16.23
N GLN A 107 1.06 22.28 -17.44
CA GLN A 107 0.03 21.45 -18.08
C GLN A 107 0.27 19.98 -17.72
N TRP A 108 -0.71 19.35 -17.08
CA TRP A 108 -0.65 17.95 -16.68
C TRP A 108 -0.58 17.00 -17.88
N ALA A 109 0.37 16.07 -17.84
CA ALA A 109 0.45 14.97 -18.80
C ALA A 109 -0.73 14.00 -18.57
N ALA A 110 -1.39 13.61 -19.66
CA ALA A 110 -2.45 12.62 -19.61
C ALA A 110 -1.86 11.23 -19.26
N PRO A 111 -2.51 10.42 -18.41
CA PRO A 111 -2.03 9.07 -18.05
C PRO A 111 -1.73 8.14 -19.24
N ALA A 112 -2.36 8.35 -20.39
CA ALA A 112 -2.07 7.62 -21.62
C ALA A 112 -0.65 7.90 -22.17
N GLU A 113 -0.07 9.08 -21.92
CA GLU A 113 1.31 9.40 -22.29
C GLU A 113 2.28 8.52 -21.48
N CYS A 114 2.01 8.32 -20.19
CA CYS A 114 2.77 7.41 -19.33
C CYS A 114 2.68 5.95 -19.81
N ALA A 115 1.53 5.54 -20.35
CA ALA A 115 1.29 4.17 -20.82
C ALA A 115 2.27 3.72 -21.91
N SER A 116 2.77 4.65 -22.75
CA SER A 116 3.78 4.41 -23.79
C SER A 116 5.02 3.64 -23.32
N CYS A 117 5.43 3.86 -22.06
CA CYS A 117 6.56 3.18 -21.42
C CYS A 117 6.16 2.35 -20.19
N HIS A 118 4.98 2.59 -19.61
CA HIS A 118 4.53 2.02 -18.34
C HIS A 118 3.14 1.36 -18.44
N GLN A 119 2.86 0.68 -19.56
CA GLN A 119 1.55 0.08 -19.87
C GLN A 119 0.95 -0.77 -18.73
N THR A 120 1.75 -1.61 -18.06
CA THR A 120 1.28 -2.42 -16.93
C THR A 120 0.79 -1.57 -15.76
N ILE A 121 1.57 -0.55 -15.37
CA ILE A 121 1.22 0.41 -14.32
C ILE A 121 -0.03 1.22 -14.71
N TYR A 122 -0.14 1.62 -15.98
CA TYR A 122 -1.34 2.29 -16.49
C TYR A 122 -2.58 1.40 -16.41
N ASN A 123 -2.48 0.12 -16.78
CA ASN A 123 -3.60 -0.83 -16.71
C ASN A 123 -4.03 -1.06 -15.24
N GLU A 124 -3.07 -1.17 -14.33
CA GLU A 124 -3.30 -1.31 -12.89
C GLU A 124 -4.00 -0.08 -12.30
N TRP A 125 -3.48 1.12 -12.61
CA TRP A 125 -4.03 2.39 -12.14
C TRP A 125 -5.43 2.66 -12.72
N SER A 126 -5.62 2.44 -14.04
CA SER A 126 -6.88 2.75 -14.72
C SER A 126 -8.04 1.88 -14.25
N GLY A 127 -7.79 0.62 -13.87
CA GLY A 127 -8.76 -0.24 -13.18
C GLY A 127 -8.91 0.01 -11.67
N GLY A 128 -8.09 0.88 -11.08
CA GLY A 128 -8.07 1.19 -9.65
C GLY A 128 -9.09 2.26 -9.23
N ALA A 129 -9.21 2.49 -7.91
CA ALA A 129 -10.11 3.51 -7.38
C ALA A 129 -9.60 4.95 -7.57
N HIS A 130 -8.30 5.14 -7.78
CA HIS A 130 -7.66 6.44 -7.98
C HIS A 130 -7.97 7.06 -9.34
N SER A 131 -7.99 6.29 -10.43
CA SER A 131 -8.38 6.79 -11.76
C SER A 131 -9.85 7.28 -11.78
N GLY A 132 -10.74 6.54 -11.11
CA GLY A 132 -12.16 6.79 -11.04
C GLY A 132 -12.61 7.63 -9.85
N SER A 133 -11.72 8.35 -9.17
CA SER A 133 -12.02 8.94 -7.86
C SER A 133 -13.16 9.97 -7.90
N ALA A 134 -13.21 10.91 -8.86
CA ALA A 134 -14.37 11.81 -9.03
C ALA A 134 -15.49 11.23 -9.92
N THR A 135 -15.19 10.20 -10.72
CA THR A 135 -16.10 9.74 -11.80
C THR A 135 -16.89 8.48 -11.47
N SER A 136 -16.49 7.70 -10.45
CA SER A 136 -17.17 6.45 -10.10
C SER A 136 -18.64 6.66 -9.70
N ALA A 137 -19.53 5.78 -10.16
CA ALA A 137 -20.97 5.91 -9.96
C ALA A 137 -21.38 5.96 -8.47
N GLY A 138 -20.71 5.16 -7.63
CA GLY A 138 -20.94 5.14 -6.18
C GLY A 138 -20.60 6.47 -5.51
N PHE A 139 -19.44 7.08 -5.87
CA PHE A 139 -19.06 8.41 -5.41
C PHE A 139 -20.01 9.48 -5.95
N ARG A 140 -20.23 9.55 -7.27
CA ARG A 140 -21.09 10.59 -7.89
C ARG A 140 -22.53 10.58 -7.35
N ARG A 141 -23.12 9.41 -7.09
CA ARG A 141 -24.46 9.32 -6.45
C ARG A 141 -24.45 9.92 -5.04
N TYR A 142 -23.37 9.69 -4.31
CA TYR A 142 -23.21 10.13 -2.93
C TYR A 142 -22.89 11.63 -2.84
N TYR A 143 -21.86 12.07 -3.56
CA TYR A 143 -21.41 13.47 -3.68
C TYR A 143 -22.56 14.41 -4.08
N ARG A 144 -23.45 13.99 -4.99
CA ARG A 144 -24.64 14.77 -5.35
C ARG A 144 -25.49 15.14 -4.11
N ARG A 145 -25.79 14.17 -3.24
CA ARG A 145 -26.57 14.41 -2.01
C ARG A 145 -25.86 15.38 -1.05
N VAL A 146 -24.54 15.22 -0.90
CA VAL A 146 -23.72 16.12 -0.07
C VAL A 146 -23.78 17.55 -0.63
N ILE A 147 -23.51 17.73 -1.91
CA ILE A 147 -23.31 19.06 -2.51
C ILE A 147 -24.62 19.81 -2.76
N ASP A 148 -25.74 19.10 -2.92
CA ASP A 148 -27.08 19.71 -2.99
C ASP A 148 -27.50 20.33 -1.63
N GLU A 149 -26.94 19.87 -0.51
CA GLU A 149 -27.21 20.39 0.85
C GLU A 149 -26.06 21.23 1.45
N LYS A 150 -24.82 21.04 0.99
CA LYS A 150 -23.59 21.68 1.49
C LYS A 150 -22.70 22.16 0.32
N PRO A 151 -23.16 23.11 -0.52
CA PRO A 151 -22.44 23.53 -1.73
C PRO A 151 -21.01 24.04 -1.45
N ASP A 152 -20.80 24.74 -0.34
CA ASP A 152 -19.48 25.24 0.08
C ASP A 152 -18.49 24.12 0.46
N GLY A 153 -18.97 22.88 0.58
CA GLY A 153 -18.16 21.69 0.85
C GLY A 153 -17.38 21.13 -0.35
N ALA A 154 -17.57 21.69 -1.56
CA ALA A 154 -16.93 21.21 -2.80
C ALA A 154 -15.41 21.02 -2.63
N GLY A 155 -14.73 22.04 -2.08
CA GLY A 155 -13.28 22.11 -1.93
C GLY A 155 -12.65 20.96 -1.15
N VAL A 156 -13.36 20.39 -0.18
CA VAL A 156 -12.87 19.26 0.62
C VAL A 156 -12.96 17.95 -0.15
N CYS A 157 -13.87 17.86 -1.12
CA CYS A 157 -14.03 16.70 -2.00
C CYS A 157 -13.04 16.75 -3.17
N THR A 158 -12.92 17.89 -3.85
CA THR A 158 -12.01 18.11 -5.00
C THR A 158 -10.55 17.83 -4.63
N SER A 159 -10.10 18.30 -3.47
CA SER A 159 -8.71 18.15 -3.00
C SER A 159 -8.25 16.69 -2.89
N CYS A 160 -9.17 15.74 -2.71
CA CYS A 160 -8.88 14.31 -2.64
C CYS A 160 -9.31 13.55 -3.91
N HIS A 161 -10.40 13.97 -4.57
CA HIS A 161 -11.01 13.22 -5.68
C HIS A 161 -10.60 13.67 -7.08
N ALA A 162 -10.18 14.93 -7.27
CA ALA A 162 -9.67 15.46 -8.54
C ALA A 162 -8.54 16.48 -8.28
N PRO A 163 -7.42 16.08 -7.64
CA PRO A 163 -6.38 17.00 -7.19
C PRO A 163 -5.52 17.61 -8.32
N GLY A 164 -5.71 17.16 -9.56
CA GLY A 164 -5.11 17.74 -10.77
C GLY A 164 -5.91 18.90 -11.39
N LEU A 165 -7.04 19.30 -10.79
CA LEU A 165 -7.70 20.56 -11.15
C LEU A 165 -6.75 21.75 -10.90
N ARG A 166 -6.99 22.86 -11.61
CA ARG A 166 -6.20 24.09 -11.41
C ARG A 166 -6.42 24.65 -10.00
N ASP A 167 -5.41 25.33 -9.47
CA ASP A 167 -5.40 25.76 -8.06
C ASP A 167 -6.53 26.77 -7.73
N ASP A 168 -7.03 27.52 -8.73
CA ASP A 168 -8.19 28.42 -8.66
C ASP A 168 -9.54 27.67 -8.66
N ASP A 169 -9.65 26.56 -9.39
CA ASP A 169 -10.86 25.71 -9.43
C ASP A 169 -11.03 24.88 -8.14
N LEU A 170 -9.94 24.50 -7.47
CA LEU A 170 -9.95 23.51 -6.39
C LEU A 170 -10.99 23.79 -5.30
N ALA A 171 -11.20 25.03 -4.88
CA ALA A 171 -12.12 25.34 -3.78
C ALA A 171 -13.62 25.19 -4.13
N PHE A 172 -13.99 25.35 -5.41
CA PHE A 172 -15.39 25.54 -5.83
C PHE A 172 -15.84 24.62 -6.97
N PHE A 173 -14.95 23.83 -7.57
CA PHE A 173 -15.29 23.00 -8.72
C PHE A 173 -16.30 21.90 -8.36
N ASP A 174 -17.43 21.90 -9.05
CA ASP A 174 -18.45 20.86 -8.89
C ASP A 174 -18.03 19.56 -9.58
N LEU A 175 -17.59 18.57 -8.79
CA LEU A 175 -17.18 17.24 -9.28
C LEU A 175 -18.25 16.47 -10.06
N ARG A 176 -19.54 16.90 -10.06
CA ARG A 176 -20.54 16.37 -11.01
C ARG A 176 -20.15 16.62 -12.47
N ARG A 177 -19.32 17.64 -12.73
CA ARG A 177 -18.81 18.06 -14.04
C ARG A 177 -17.39 17.54 -14.35
N ALA A 178 -16.78 16.76 -13.45
CA ALA A 178 -15.43 16.22 -13.64
C ALA A 178 -15.44 15.12 -14.72
N GLU A 179 -14.87 15.40 -15.90
CA GLU A 179 -14.78 14.47 -17.03
C GLU A 179 -13.35 14.37 -17.60
N GLY A 180 -13.10 13.39 -18.48
CA GLY A 180 -11.80 13.18 -19.11
C GLY A 180 -10.73 12.52 -18.22
N PRO A 181 -9.51 12.32 -18.76
CA PRO A 181 -8.49 11.44 -18.17
C PRO A 181 -7.76 12.03 -16.95
N LEU A 182 -7.94 13.32 -16.65
CA LEU A 182 -7.35 14.02 -15.51
C LEU A 182 -8.31 14.16 -14.31
N SER A 183 -9.57 13.70 -14.43
CA SER A 183 -10.60 13.82 -13.38
C SER A 183 -10.42 12.89 -12.17
N GLY A 184 -9.29 12.19 -12.07
CA GLY A 184 -8.96 11.33 -10.93
C GLY A 184 -7.63 11.70 -10.30
N VAL A 185 -7.24 10.94 -9.28
CA VAL A 185 -5.87 10.95 -8.76
C VAL A 185 -4.96 10.27 -9.80
N HIS A 186 -4.33 11.07 -10.66
CA HIS A 186 -3.60 10.61 -11.85
C HIS A 186 -2.08 10.53 -11.65
N CYS A 187 -1.40 9.82 -12.57
CA CYS A 187 0.04 9.53 -12.50
C CYS A 187 0.88 10.80 -12.28
N ASP A 188 0.67 11.80 -13.14
CA ASP A 188 1.46 13.02 -13.13
C ASP A 188 1.29 13.80 -11.81
N TYR A 189 0.05 13.95 -11.31
CA TYR A 189 -0.20 14.55 -10.00
C TYR A 189 0.60 13.85 -8.88
N CYS A 190 0.46 12.52 -8.76
CA CYS A 190 1.14 11.76 -7.72
C CYS A 190 2.67 11.88 -7.79
N HIS A 191 3.24 12.01 -9.00
CA HIS A 191 4.67 12.13 -9.22
C HIS A 191 5.18 13.59 -9.25
N LYS A 192 4.33 14.60 -9.09
CA LYS A 192 4.74 16.01 -8.88
C LYS A 192 4.79 16.43 -7.41
N VAL A 193 4.32 15.59 -6.47
CA VAL A 193 4.40 15.85 -5.02
C VAL A 193 5.83 15.64 -4.51
N HIS A 194 6.40 16.65 -3.84
CA HIS A 194 7.75 16.58 -3.30
C HIS A 194 7.85 16.58 -1.77
N ASP A 195 6.84 17.12 -1.08
CA ASP A 195 6.81 17.31 0.39
C ASP A 195 5.36 17.48 0.90
N LEU A 196 5.13 17.50 2.21
CA LEU A 196 3.82 17.80 2.83
C LEU A 196 3.93 18.63 4.12
N ASN A 197 2.81 19.22 4.55
CA ASN A 197 2.70 19.85 5.87
C ASN A 197 2.31 18.81 6.93
N ALA A 198 3.28 18.02 7.41
CA ALA A 198 3.01 16.89 8.31
C ALA A 198 2.32 17.25 9.65
N GLY A 199 2.39 18.51 10.09
CA GLY A 199 1.68 18.98 11.29
C GLY A 199 0.16 19.12 11.11
N ASP A 200 -0.33 19.23 9.88
CA ASP A 200 -1.74 19.50 9.56
C ASP A 200 -2.52 18.24 9.14
N ILE A 201 -1.92 17.04 9.30
CA ILE A 201 -2.58 15.76 8.98
C ILE A 201 -3.88 15.63 9.79
N GLY A 202 -4.99 15.38 9.11
CA GLY A 202 -6.33 15.28 9.72
C GLY A 202 -7.04 16.62 9.97
N LEU A 203 -6.32 17.75 9.80
CA LEU A 203 -6.86 19.12 9.82
C LEU A 203 -7.07 19.65 8.39
N THR A 204 -6.12 19.37 7.50
CA THR A 204 -6.10 19.80 6.09
C THR A 204 -6.14 18.58 5.16
N HIS A 205 -6.82 18.71 4.02
CA HIS A 205 -7.19 17.57 3.16
C HIS A 205 -6.49 17.58 1.79
N GLY A 206 -6.03 16.41 1.38
CA GLY A 206 -5.54 16.08 0.04
C GLY A 206 -4.51 17.07 -0.51
N ARG A 207 -4.79 17.60 -1.69
CA ARG A 207 -4.00 18.59 -2.43
C ARG A 207 -3.54 19.79 -1.59
N PHE A 208 -4.29 20.22 -0.58
CA PHE A 208 -3.94 21.34 0.29
C PHE A 208 -2.89 20.99 1.36
N LEU A 209 -2.72 19.70 1.69
CA LEU A 209 -1.67 19.23 2.60
C LEU A 209 -0.33 19.01 1.86
N LEU A 210 -0.38 18.84 0.54
CA LEU A 210 0.72 18.37 -0.30
C LEU A 210 1.38 19.51 -1.08
N LYS A 211 2.71 19.49 -1.16
CA LYS A 211 3.51 20.47 -1.91
C LYS A 211 3.91 19.87 -3.25
N LEU A 212 3.54 20.56 -4.33
CA LEU A 212 3.95 20.22 -5.68
C LEU A 212 5.25 20.94 -6.05
N LEU A 213 6.04 20.33 -6.95
CA LEU A 213 7.10 21.02 -7.67
C LEU A 213 7.00 20.66 -9.16
N ARG A 214 6.20 21.45 -9.87
CA ARG A 214 5.97 21.38 -11.31
C ARG A 214 7.01 22.23 -12.05
N PRO A 215 7.66 21.71 -13.11
CA PRO A 215 8.68 22.43 -13.86
C PRO A 215 8.05 23.30 -14.96
N SER A 216 8.56 24.53 -15.16
CA SER A 216 8.11 25.39 -16.26
C SER A 216 8.56 24.94 -17.66
N LYS A 217 9.54 24.03 -17.73
CA LYS A 217 10.04 23.39 -18.96
C LYS A 217 10.52 21.97 -18.69
N GLY A 218 10.19 21.04 -19.59
CA GLY A 218 10.56 19.63 -19.47
C GLY A 218 9.68 18.91 -18.45
N GLN A 219 10.20 17.82 -17.88
CA GLN A 219 9.48 16.99 -16.91
C GLN A 219 10.25 16.85 -15.60
N LEU A 220 9.53 16.44 -14.56
CA LEU A 220 10.05 16.14 -13.23
C LEU A 220 9.13 15.10 -12.59
N PHE A 221 9.66 13.97 -12.13
CA PHE A 221 8.91 12.92 -11.45
C PHE A 221 9.62 12.52 -10.15
N PHE A 222 8.92 12.64 -9.03
CA PHE A 222 9.39 12.16 -7.74
C PHE A 222 9.07 10.69 -7.57
N GLY A 223 10.00 9.93 -6.98
CA GLY A 223 9.77 8.51 -6.74
C GLY A 223 10.67 7.88 -5.70
N PRO A 224 10.34 6.67 -5.24
CA PRO A 224 11.05 5.98 -4.16
C PRO A 224 12.30 5.23 -4.65
N ARG A 225 12.75 5.44 -5.90
CA ARG A 225 13.95 4.80 -6.48
C ARG A 225 15.03 5.84 -6.65
N ASP A 226 16.26 5.51 -6.24
CA ASP A 226 17.42 6.40 -6.26
C ASP A 226 18.31 6.23 -7.51
N ASP A 227 17.91 5.32 -8.42
CA ASP A 227 18.62 4.94 -9.64
C ASP A 227 17.76 4.97 -10.93
N ALA A 228 16.59 5.62 -10.87
CA ALA A 228 15.83 6.01 -12.06
C ALA A 228 16.50 7.23 -12.68
N ASP A 229 17.25 7.06 -13.78
CA ASP A 229 18.16 8.09 -14.31
C ASP A 229 17.83 8.48 -15.76
N ARG A 230 16.53 8.62 -16.10
CA ARG A 230 16.11 9.05 -17.44
C ARG A 230 16.30 10.55 -17.69
N GLY A 231 16.69 11.31 -16.66
CA GLY A 231 16.99 12.75 -16.73
C GLY A 231 15.91 13.65 -16.11
N ASP A 232 14.70 13.12 -15.96
CA ASP A 232 13.52 13.82 -15.42
C ASP A 232 13.08 13.27 -14.05
N ASP A 233 13.83 12.35 -13.45
CA ASP A 233 13.48 11.70 -12.18
C ASP A 233 14.19 12.35 -10.97
N ALA A 234 13.55 12.35 -9.81
CA ALA A 234 14.11 12.81 -8.53
C ALA A 234 13.79 11.83 -7.38
N TYR A 235 14.80 11.52 -6.57
CA TYR A 235 14.60 10.63 -5.42
C TYR A 235 13.79 11.33 -4.32
N SER A 236 12.74 10.67 -3.84
CA SER A 236 11.86 11.16 -2.79
C SER A 236 11.54 10.06 -1.78
N PRO A 237 12.04 10.15 -0.53
CA PRO A 237 11.70 9.19 0.53
C PRO A 237 10.22 9.26 0.94
N LEU A 238 9.55 10.39 0.71
CA LEU A 238 8.11 10.58 0.93
C LEU A 238 7.26 9.50 0.23
N HIS A 239 7.71 9.01 -0.92
CA HIS A 239 7.02 7.96 -1.67
C HIS A 239 7.06 6.57 -1.00
N ARG A 240 7.74 6.42 0.14
CA ARG A 240 7.69 5.25 1.03
C ARG A 240 7.04 5.54 2.39
N ASP A 241 6.58 6.76 2.61
CA ASP A 241 6.06 7.22 3.90
C ASP A 241 4.53 7.19 3.90
N SER A 242 3.93 6.57 4.93
CA SER A 242 2.46 6.53 5.12
C SER A 242 1.85 7.94 5.24
N ARG A 243 2.62 8.95 5.67
CA ARG A 243 2.16 10.35 5.75
C ARG A 243 1.78 10.94 4.38
N TYR A 244 2.33 10.41 3.28
CA TYR A 244 1.88 10.79 1.95
C TYR A 244 0.42 10.34 1.73
N CYS A 245 0.12 9.08 2.04
CA CYS A 245 -1.24 8.55 1.94
C CYS A 245 -2.20 9.23 2.92
N ALA A 246 -1.72 9.60 4.11
CA ALA A 246 -2.49 10.28 5.15
C ALA A 246 -3.15 11.58 4.67
N ALA A 247 -2.55 12.29 3.71
CA ALA A 247 -3.12 13.50 3.14
C ALA A 247 -4.57 13.32 2.64
N CYS A 248 -4.88 12.20 1.99
CA CYS A 248 -6.23 11.88 1.52
C CYS A 248 -6.98 10.89 2.42
N HIS A 249 -6.27 10.13 3.26
CA HIS A 249 -6.82 8.99 4.02
C HIS A 249 -7.02 9.25 5.53
N GLU A 250 -6.70 10.46 6.00
CA GLU A 250 -7.02 10.98 7.32
C GLU A 250 -7.71 12.34 7.17
N GLY A 251 -8.84 12.57 7.83
CA GLY A 251 -9.56 13.83 7.67
C GLY A 251 -10.89 13.94 8.40
N ASN A 252 -11.14 15.15 8.92
CA ASN A 252 -12.40 15.54 9.51
C ASN A 252 -13.20 16.40 8.52
N VAL A 253 -14.41 15.95 8.15
CA VAL A 253 -15.29 16.66 7.22
C VAL A 253 -16.61 16.97 7.92
N PHE A 254 -17.05 18.24 7.87
CA PHE A 254 -18.21 18.76 8.61
C PHE A 254 -18.18 18.45 10.12
N GLY A 255 -16.98 18.48 10.73
CA GLY A 255 -16.78 18.17 12.16
C GLY A 255 -16.74 16.68 12.52
N ILE A 256 -16.85 15.79 11.53
CA ILE A 256 -16.86 14.33 11.74
C ILE A 256 -15.57 13.69 11.22
N PRO A 257 -14.95 12.75 11.96
CA PRO A 257 -13.82 11.96 11.50
C PRO A 257 -14.26 10.97 10.41
N VAL A 258 -14.34 11.46 9.17
CA VAL A 258 -14.85 10.73 8.00
C VAL A 258 -13.85 9.70 7.48
N TYR A 259 -12.57 9.99 7.62
CA TYR A 259 -11.47 9.08 7.29
C TYR A 259 -10.50 9.05 8.48
N THR A 260 -10.30 7.89 9.08
CA THR A 260 -9.34 7.67 10.18
C THR A 260 -8.33 6.57 9.84
N THR A 261 -7.96 6.43 8.56
CA THR A 261 -7.17 5.27 8.10
C THR A 261 -5.74 5.34 8.62
N TYR A 262 -5.16 6.54 8.73
CA TYR A 262 -3.77 6.74 9.15
C TYR A 262 -3.65 6.62 10.67
N SER A 263 -4.58 7.20 11.42
CA SER A 263 -4.67 7.03 12.87
C SER A 263 -4.92 5.57 13.26
N GLU A 264 -5.83 4.87 12.58
CA GLU A 264 -6.01 3.41 12.74
C GLU A 264 -4.77 2.59 12.40
N TRP A 265 -3.90 3.09 11.52
CA TRP A 265 -2.63 2.46 11.15
C TRP A 265 -1.52 2.71 12.17
N LEU A 266 -1.37 3.93 12.68
CA LEU A 266 -0.47 4.26 13.78
C LEU A 266 -0.76 3.38 15.02
N ASP A 267 -2.04 3.19 15.34
CA ASP A 267 -2.51 2.35 16.43
C ASP A 267 -2.36 0.83 16.16
N SER A 268 -1.99 0.42 14.94
CA SER A 268 -1.88 -0.99 14.55
C SER A 268 -0.49 -1.59 14.86
N PRO A 269 -0.37 -2.93 14.91
CA PRO A 269 0.94 -3.59 14.93
C PRO A 269 1.83 -3.25 13.72
N ALA A 270 1.24 -2.99 12.55
CA ALA A 270 1.97 -2.65 11.33
C ALA A 270 2.59 -1.25 11.41
N GLY A 271 1.84 -0.25 11.89
CA GLY A 271 2.35 1.10 12.09
C GLY A 271 3.45 1.17 13.15
N ARG A 272 3.29 0.46 14.27
CA ARG A 272 4.35 0.30 15.29
C ARG A 272 5.62 -0.39 14.76
N ALA A 273 5.48 -1.28 13.78
CA ALA A 273 6.62 -1.91 13.10
C ALA A 273 7.24 -1.04 12.00
N GLY A 274 6.70 0.16 11.72
CA GLY A 274 7.15 1.05 10.66
C GLY A 274 6.77 0.59 9.24
N MET A 275 5.89 -0.40 9.10
CA MET A 275 5.48 -0.95 7.81
C MET A 275 4.57 0.05 7.07
N GLY A 276 5.10 0.68 6.02
CA GLY A 276 4.44 1.75 5.28
C GLY A 276 3.20 1.27 4.53
N CYS A 277 2.21 2.15 4.30
CA CYS A 277 1.01 1.84 3.52
C CYS A 277 1.34 1.22 2.15
N GLN A 278 2.42 1.69 1.53
CA GLN A 278 2.96 1.25 0.24
C GLN A 278 3.42 -0.22 0.25
N GLU A 279 3.87 -0.75 1.40
CA GLU A 279 4.32 -2.15 1.54
C GLU A 279 3.16 -3.17 1.48
N CYS A 280 1.92 -2.71 1.64
CA CYS A 280 0.72 -3.51 1.37
C CYS A 280 0.05 -3.10 0.05
N HIS A 281 -0.21 -1.80 -0.14
CA HIS A 281 -1.06 -1.33 -1.24
C HIS A 281 -0.34 -1.08 -2.58
N ASN A 282 0.98 -0.87 -2.56
CA ASN A 282 1.79 -0.63 -3.77
C ASN A 282 2.74 -1.81 -4.08
N LYS A 283 2.81 -2.83 -3.20
CA LYS A 283 3.77 -3.95 -3.30
C LYS A 283 3.68 -4.74 -4.61
N ALA A 284 2.48 -4.90 -5.12
CA ALA A 284 2.21 -5.69 -6.34
C ALA A 284 2.02 -4.83 -7.60
N GLY A 285 2.00 -3.50 -7.49
CA GLY A 285 1.65 -2.59 -8.58
C GLY A 285 0.85 -1.37 -8.13
N HIS A 286 0.35 -0.58 -9.09
CA HIS A 286 -0.41 0.66 -8.88
C HIS A 286 -1.94 0.45 -8.93
N THR A 287 -2.42 -0.76 -8.60
CA THR A 287 -3.87 -1.03 -8.45
C THR A 287 -4.43 -0.40 -7.18
N PHE A 288 -3.57 -0.14 -6.18
CA PHE A 288 -3.95 0.34 -4.84
C PHE A 288 -5.10 -0.50 -4.24
N SER A 289 -4.95 -1.82 -4.35
CA SER A 289 -6.08 -2.76 -4.23
C SER A 289 -6.77 -2.66 -2.86
N THR A 290 -8.10 -2.51 -2.91
CA THR A 290 -9.01 -2.68 -1.76
C THR A 290 -9.56 -4.11 -1.71
N GLY A 291 -8.69 -5.08 -1.99
CA GLY A 291 -9.01 -6.51 -2.14
C GLY A 291 -9.57 -7.15 -0.88
N THR A 292 -9.82 -8.46 -0.93
CA THR A 292 -10.35 -9.23 0.21
C THR A 292 -9.54 -8.92 1.46
N PRO A 293 -10.16 -8.39 2.53
CA PRO A 293 -9.42 -8.08 3.73
C PRO A 293 -8.77 -9.35 4.27
N GLY A 294 -7.59 -9.22 4.86
CA GLY A 294 -7.04 -10.27 5.70
C GLY A 294 -7.97 -10.46 6.91
N LEU A 295 -8.90 -11.39 6.75
CA LEU A 295 -9.95 -11.69 7.70
C LEU A 295 -10.07 -13.20 7.76
N GLU A 296 -9.40 -13.77 8.76
CA GLU A 296 -9.45 -15.19 9.05
C GLU A 296 -10.76 -15.50 9.79
N LEU A 297 -11.43 -16.57 9.36
CA LEU A 297 -12.65 -17.08 9.98
C LEU A 297 -12.39 -18.49 10.48
N GLU A 298 -12.55 -18.67 11.79
CA GLU A 298 -12.50 -19.94 12.49
C GLU A 298 -13.88 -20.22 13.10
N VAL A 299 -14.31 -21.48 13.09
CA VAL A 299 -15.56 -21.91 13.73
C VAL A 299 -15.29 -23.18 14.54
N GLY A 300 -15.44 -23.08 15.86
CA GLY A 300 -15.41 -24.21 16.77
C GLY A 300 -16.82 -24.67 17.13
N PHE A 301 -17.04 -25.97 17.30
CA PHE A 301 -18.31 -26.53 17.76
C PHE A 301 -18.14 -27.18 19.12
N THR A 302 -19.08 -26.94 20.04
CA THR A 302 -19.11 -27.59 21.36
C THR A 302 -20.48 -28.24 21.56
N HIS A 303 -20.48 -29.57 21.71
CA HIS A 303 -21.68 -30.34 22.00
C HIS A 303 -21.79 -30.59 23.51
N THR A 304 -22.94 -30.26 24.08
CA THR A 304 -23.24 -30.44 25.51
C THR A 304 -24.62 -31.04 25.69
N THR A 305 -24.94 -31.52 26.89
CA THR A 305 -26.32 -31.92 27.26
C THR A 305 -27.32 -30.79 27.10
N SER A 306 -26.90 -29.52 27.21
CA SER A 306 -27.72 -28.33 26.96
C SER A 306 -27.88 -27.98 25.48
N GLY A 307 -27.24 -28.71 24.56
CA GLY A 307 -27.28 -28.51 23.12
C GLY A 307 -25.93 -28.19 22.49
N THR A 308 -25.96 -27.87 21.19
CA THR A 308 -24.78 -27.52 20.40
C THR A 308 -24.56 -26.01 20.38
N PHE A 309 -23.32 -25.60 20.61
CA PHE A 309 -22.87 -24.21 20.42
C PHE A 309 -21.87 -24.14 19.28
N ALA A 310 -21.93 -23.05 18.51
CA ALA A 310 -20.87 -22.66 17.59
C ALA A 310 -20.18 -21.41 18.16
N GLU A 311 -18.85 -21.43 18.21
CA GLU A 311 -18.02 -20.27 18.49
C GLU A 311 -17.39 -19.80 17.19
N VAL A 312 -17.85 -18.65 16.72
CA VAL A 312 -17.43 -18.01 15.48
C VAL A 312 -16.39 -16.96 15.82
N ARG A 313 -15.20 -17.07 15.23
CA ARG A 313 -14.06 -16.20 15.49
C ARG A 313 -13.59 -15.54 14.19
N LEU A 314 -13.57 -14.21 14.20
CA LEU A 314 -13.11 -13.36 13.10
C LEU A 314 -11.84 -12.62 13.51
N THR A 315 -10.72 -12.89 12.83
CA THR A 315 -9.42 -12.28 13.13
C THR A 315 -8.95 -11.42 11.96
N PRO A 316 -8.81 -10.09 12.11
CA PRO A 316 -8.18 -9.21 11.13
C PRO A 316 -6.66 -9.43 11.06
N SER A 317 -6.24 -10.46 10.34
CA SER A 317 -4.81 -10.74 10.10
C SER A 317 -4.27 -9.94 8.91
N LYS A 318 -2.96 -9.68 8.82
CA LYS A 318 -2.32 -9.07 7.64
C LYS A 318 -2.96 -7.74 7.18
N VAL A 319 -3.57 -6.99 8.10
CA VAL A 319 -4.17 -5.67 7.86
C VAL A 319 -3.65 -4.68 8.90
N GLY A 320 -3.33 -3.47 8.44
CA GLY A 320 -2.75 -2.40 9.26
C GLY A 320 -3.72 -1.27 9.57
N HIS A 321 -5.04 -1.51 9.61
CA HIS A 321 -6.09 -0.52 9.91
C HIS A 321 -7.39 -1.27 10.27
N ARG A 322 -8.45 -0.59 10.72
CA ARG A 322 -9.70 -1.29 11.08
C ARG A 322 -10.38 -1.90 9.86
N LEU A 323 -11.30 -2.82 10.10
CA LEU A 323 -12.15 -3.42 9.07
C LEU A 323 -13.64 -3.09 9.34
N PRO A 324 -14.31 -2.33 8.45
CA PRO A 324 -13.78 -1.64 7.26
C PRO A 324 -13.17 -0.25 7.61
N THR A 325 -12.00 0.08 7.06
CA THR A 325 -11.43 1.43 7.19
C THR A 325 -11.94 2.39 6.10
N GLY A 326 -11.54 3.66 6.18
CA GLY A 326 -11.87 4.72 5.24
C GLY A 326 -13.24 5.33 5.53
N PHE A 327 -14.02 5.60 4.47
CA PHE A 327 -15.26 6.35 4.54
C PHE A 327 -16.25 5.85 5.63
N VAL A 328 -16.79 6.80 6.39
CA VAL A 328 -17.45 6.55 7.68
C VAL A 328 -18.72 5.69 7.61
N GLU A 329 -19.43 5.66 6.48
CA GLU A 329 -20.63 4.81 6.29
C GLU A 329 -20.30 3.35 5.94
N ARG A 330 -19.02 2.99 5.80
CA ARG A 330 -18.62 1.61 5.49
C ARG A 330 -18.96 0.69 6.66
N ARG A 331 -19.55 -0.47 6.33
CA ARG A 331 -19.88 -1.51 7.31
C ARG A 331 -19.58 -2.91 6.78
N LEU A 332 -19.21 -3.81 7.68
CA LEU A 332 -19.24 -5.25 7.45
C LEU A 332 -20.43 -5.83 8.21
N VAL A 333 -21.14 -6.77 7.59
CA VAL A 333 -22.18 -7.56 8.25
C VAL A 333 -21.75 -9.02 8.21
N MET A 334 -21.65 -9.64 9.40
CA MET A 334 -21.57 -11.10 9.52
C MET A 334 -22.98 -11.64 9.67
N THR A 335 -23.41 -12.50 8.75
CA THR A 335 -24.68 -13.24 8.84
C THR A 335 -24.37 -14.71 9.15
N LEU A 336 -25.01 -15.23 10.20
CA LEU A 336 -24.98 -16.63 10.60
C LEU A 336 -26.31 -17.28 10.19
N GLU A 337 -26.28 -18.37 9.43
CA GLU A 337 -27.48 -19.07 8.92
C GLU A 337 -27.42 -20.56 9.29
N ALA A 338 -28.45 -21.08 9.97
CA ALA A 338 -28.52 -22.48 10.40
C ALA A 338 -29.98 -22.99 10.44
N GLY A 339 -30.45 -23.56 9.32
CA GLY A 339 -31.88 -23.80 9.12
C GLY A 339 -32.62 -22.45 9.06
N ASP A 340 -33.71 -22.32 9.80
CA ASP A 340 -34.46 -21.05 9.91
C ASP A 340 -33.79 -20.02 10.85
N TYR A 341 -32.73 -20.40 11.57
CA TYR A 341 -31.98 -19.46 12.39
C TYR A 341 -31.14 -18.54 11.51
N ARG A 342 -31.36 -17.23 11.65
CA ARG A 342 -30.59 -16.17 10.99
C ARG A 342 -30.24 -15.09 12.01
N GLU A 343 -28.96 -14.78 12.15
CA GLU A 343 -28.48 -13.72 13.03
C GLU A 343 -27.43 -12.85 12.33
N GLU A 344 -27.55 -11.53 12.48
CA GLU A 344 -26.62 -10.56 11.89
C GLU A 344 -25.81 -9.81 12.96
N THR A 345 -24.55 -9.51 12.65
CA THR A 345 -23.65 -8.69 13.48
C THR A 345 -23.00 -7.64 12.60
N THR A 346 -23.19 -6.36 12.93
CA THR A 346 -22.65 -5.23 12.13
C THR A 346 -21.41 -4.61 12.77
N PHE A 347 -20.34 -4.53 12.01
CA PHE A 347 -19.08 -3.86 12.36
C PHE A 347 -18.98 -2.55 11.57
N ALA A 348 -19.19 -1.42 12.26
CA ALA A 348 -19.27 -0.09 11.66
C ALA A 348 -18.85 1.00 12.67
N ARG A 349 -18.45 2.18 12.18
CA ARG A 349 -18.51 3.39 13.02
C ARG A 349 -19.93 3.90 12.94
N ARG A 350 -20.62 4.01 14.08
CA ARG A 350 -21.94 4.62 14.12
C ARG A 350 -21.79 6.12 13.88
N VAL A 351 -22.58 6.66 12.95
CA VAL A 351 -22.77 8.10 12.77
C VAL A 351 -24.26 8.32 12.58
N THR A 352 -24.83 9.40 13.12
CA THR A 352 -26.19 9.80 12.75
C THR A 352 -26.21 10.19 11.27
N GLN A 353 -27.19 9.69 10.51
CA GLN A 353 -27.21 9.84 9.07
C GLN A 353 -28.11 11.01 8.64
N PRO A 354 -27.70 11.81 7.64
CA PRO A 354 -26.43 11.72 6.90
C PRO A 354 -25.26 12.35 7.68
N PHE A 355 -24.01 11.91 7.44
CA PHE A 355 -22.87 12.32 8.28
C PHE A 355 -22.61 13.84 8.28
N TRP A 356 -23.02 14.56 7.22
CA TRP A 356 -22.84 16.01 7.10
C TRP A 356 -23.80 16.85 7.97
N HIS A 357 -24.71 16.18 8.69
CA HIS A 357 -25.47 16.70 9.84
C HIS A 357 -25.31 15.79 11.07
N GLY A 358 -24.29 14.93 11.08
CA GLY A 358 -24.17 13.81 12.01
C GLY A 358 -23.26 14.08 13.20
N GLU A 359 -23.26 13.13 14.15
CA GLU A 359 -22.32 13.01 15.26
C GLU A 359 -21.68 11.62 15.25
N ALA A 360 -20.40 11.54 15.61
CA ALA A 360 -19.67 10.28 15.69
C ALA A 360 -20.03 9.53 16.98
N GLY A 361 -20.53 8.30 16.83
CA GLY A 361 -20.87 7.39 17.92
C GLY A 361 -19.89 6.23 18.07
N ALA A 362 -20.36 5.15 18.71
CA ALA A 362 -19.56 3.97 18.98
C ALA A 362 -18.96 3.33 17.71
N ASP A 363 -17.73 2.82 17.82
CA ASP A 363 -16.96 2.23 16.72
C ASP A 363 -16.75 0.74 16.98
N THR A 364 -17.59 -0.11 16.35
CA THR A 364 -17.56 -1.58 16.47
C THR A 364 -16.70 -2.25 15.40
N ARG A 365 -15.95 -1.48 14.60
CA ARG A 365 -15.14 -2.01 13.51
C ARG A 365 -14.00 -2.87 14.06
N LEU A 366 -13.78 -4.01 13.41
CA LEU A 366 -12.76 -4.98 13.83
C LEU A 366 -11.37 -4.31 13.78
N ARG A 367 -10.54 -4.53 14.80
CA ARG A 367 -9.22 -3.91 14.92
C ARG A 367 -8.10 -4.86 14.44
N PRO A 368 -6.99 -4.34 13.89
CA PRO A 368 -5.82 -5.14 13.50
C PRO A 368 -5.37 -6.14 14.56
N GLY A 369 -5.40 -7.44 14.24
CA GLY A 369 -4.96 -8.53 15.12
C GLY A 369 -5.84 -8.81 16.34
N GLU A 370 -6.86 -7.99 16.63
CA GLU A 370 -7.81 -8.25 17.73
C GLU A 370 -8.95 -9.16 17.23
N PRO A 371 -9.10 -10.39 17.78
CA PRO A 371 -10.15 -11.30 17.33
C PRO A 371 -11.52 -10.90 17.90
N PHE A 372 -12.53 -10.83 17.04
CA PHE A 372 -13.91 -10.85 17.48
C PHE A 372 -14.38 -12.29 17.65
N VAL A 373 -14.99 -12.61 18.79
CA VAL A 373 -15.52 -13.95 19.10
C VAL A 373 -17.01 -13.85 19.43
N LYS A 374 -17.82 -14.67 18.79
CA LYS A 374 -19.26 -14.77 19.03
C LYS A 374 -19.69 -16.22 19.20
N ARG A 375 -20.19 -16.55 20.38
CA ARG A 375 -20.77 -17.87 20.68
C ARG A 375 -22.28 -17.83 20.52
N VAL A 376 -22.82 -18.72 19.68
CA VAL A 376 -24.25 -18.89 19.41
C VAL A 376 -24.69 -20.31 19.77
N ARG A 377 -25.94 -20.45 20.24
CA ARG A 377 -26.57 -21.77 20.44
C ARG A 377 -27.30 -22.14 19.15
N LEU A 378 -26.92 -23.25 18.54
CA LEU A 378 -27.56 -23.70 17.30
C LEU A 378 -28.90 -24.40 17.61
N PRO A 379 -29.93 -24.28 16.75
CA PRO A 379 -31.15 -25.06 16.89
C PRO A 379 -30.88 -26.57 16.80
N SER A 380 -31.70 -27.36 17.49
CA SER A 380 -31.63 -28.82 17.40
C SER A 380 -31.86 -29.31 15.96
N GLY A 381 -31.12 -30.34 15.54
CA GLY A 381 -31.31 -30.97 14.23
C GLY A 381 -30.75 -30.22 13.01
N VAL A 382 -30.20 -28.99 13.15
CA VAL A 382 -29.67 -28.26 11.97
C VAL A 382 -28.52 -29.04 11.31
N PRO A 383 -28.54 -29.22 9.97
CA PRO A 383 -27.56 -30.04 9.25
C PRO A 383 -26.25 -29.28 8.97
N SER A 384 -26.28 -27.94 9.03
CA SER A 384 -25.13 -27.09 8.72
C SER A 384 -25.26 -25.69 9.33
N LEU A 385 -24.12 -25.05 9.57
CA LEU A 385 -23.98 -23.61 9.81
C LEU A 385 -23.30 -22.96 8.60
N ARG A 386 -23.83 -21.86 8.10
CA ARG A 386 -23.18 -20.98 7.12
C ARG A 386 -22.83 -19.65 7.77
N VAL A 387 -21.68 -19.11 7.40
CA VAL A 387 -21.19 -17.80 7.81
C VAL A 387 -20.88 -16.99 6.55
N LEU A 388 -21.57 -15.86 6.41
CA LEU A 388 -21.39 -14.89 5.34
C LEU A 388 -20.78 -13.62 5.93
N ILE A 389 -19.81 -13.02 5.23
CA ILE A 389 -19.36 -11.65 5.51
C ILE A 389 -19.67 -10.80 4.28
N THR A 390 -20.54 -9.81 4.45
CA THR A 390 -20.94 -8.87 3.39
C THR A 390 -20.37 -7.49 3.69
N ARG A 391 -19.70 -6.90 2.70
CA ARG A 391 -19.12 -5.55 2.75
C ARG A 391 -20.05 -4.57 2.05
N TYR A 392 -20.42 -3.50 2.73
CA TYR A 392 -21.16 -2.37 2.18
C TYR A 392 -20.28 -1.12 2.19
N ARG A 393 -20.37 -0.26 1.16
CA ARG A 393 -19.54 0.95 1.04
C ARG A 393 -20.28 2.20 1.50
N TYR A 394 -21.58 2.26 1.23
CA TYR A 394 -22.47 3.37 1.61
C TYR A 394 -23.74 2.79 2.25
N GLN A 395 -24.05 3.20 3.48
CA GLN A 395 -25.27 2.76 4.16
C GLN A 395 -26.53 3.21 3.40
N THR A 396 -26.43 4.33 2.67
CA THR A 396 -27.51 4.85 1.82
C THR A 396 -27.63 4.20 0.43
N GLN A 397 -26.90 3.10 0.18
CA GLN A 397 -26.96 2.26 -1.04
C GLN A 397 -26.95 0.76 -0.66
N PRO A 398 -28.03 0.23 -0.04
CA PRO A 398 -28.04 -1.13 0.53
C PRO A 398 -27.78 -2.26 -0.49
N ASP A 399 -28.02 -2.02 -1.78
CA ASP A 399 -27.73 -2.96 -2.87
C ASP A 399 -26.22 -3.05 -3.22
N ASP A 400 -25.36 -2.25 -2.58
CA ASP A 400 -23.90 -2.28 -2.78
C ASP A 400 -23.18 -3.43 -2.05
N GLY A 401 -23.94 -4.29 -1.38
CA GLY A 401 -23.48 -5.41 -0.58
C GLY A 401 -22.71 -6.45 -1.38
N GLN A 402 -21.39 -6.50 -1.18
CA GLN A 402 -20.52 -7.50 -1.76
C GLN A 402 -20.18 -8.58 -0.73
N VAL A 403 -20.58 -9.83 -0.97
CA VAL A 403 -20.11 -10.98 -0.19
C VAL A 403 -18.60 -11.13 -0.42
N ILE A 404 -17.81 -10.98 0.64
CA ILE A 404 -16.34 -11.11 0.63
C ILE A 404 -15.86 -12.43 1.25
N LEU A 405 -16.74 -13.11 1.99
CA LEU A 405 -16.53 -14.45 2.53
C LEU A 405 -17.88 -15.19 2.56
N ASP A 406 -17.87 -16.43 2.09
CA ASP A 406 -18.95 -17.39 2.27
C ASP A 406 -18.31 -18.73 2.66
N ARG A 407 -18.74 -19.30 3.79
CA ARG A 407 -18.27 -20.60 4.29
C ARG A 407 -19.42 -21.36 4.92
N LYS A 408 -19.45 -22.67 4.71
CA LYS A 408 -20.46 -23.58 5.24
C LYS A 408 -19.79 -24.78 5.89
N TRP A 409 -20.22 -25.11 7.10
CA TRP A 409 -19.85 -26.30 7.84
C TRP A 409 -21.09 -27.20 7.93
N SER A 410 -21.02 -28.38 7.34
CA SER A 410 -22.00 -29.44 7.57
C SER A 410 -21.60 -30.29 8.78
N ARG A 411 -22.56 -31.03 9.33
CA ARG A 411 -22.28 -32.16 10.23
C ARG A 411 -21.55 -33.29 9.52
#